data_AF-A0A956HVQ6-F1
#
_entry.id   AF-A0A956HVQ6-F1
#
_cell.length_a   1.000
_cell.length_b   1.000
_cell.length_c   1.000
_cell.angle_alpha   90.00
_cell.angle_beta   90.00
_cell.angle_gamma   90.00
#
_symmetry.space_group_name_H-M   'P 1'
#
loop_
_entity.id
_entity.type
_entity.pdbx_description
1 polymer ?
#
loop_
_entity_poly.entity_id
_entity_poly.type
_entity_poly.pdbx_seq_one_letter_code
_entity_poly.pdbx_strand_id
1 'polypeptide(L)'
;MKPTNTTIFAAVALSAAALLACKKKQAEETPVPAAPAATAPATTTTSGLAGSWSISKGQNPGGGSYSGTVEISSSGDSYTLKWTLGTGESYGGVALERDGVLGVGWGKQGYGVVMYTISGGNLDGRWITDTDNSVGTEVLSGPSGLDGSYKITSARTSKGSTYAGTVNIHPNGDTYKIDWRLTSGEAYSGVGLKEGNTLVVGWGPADVGVVAYKVQGSTLDGRWAQASAAKIGTETLQKK
;
A
#
# COMPACT_ATOMS: atom_id res chain seq x y z
N MET A 1 27.11 32.03 -40.25
CA MET A 1 26.77 31.72 -41.67
C MET A 1 25.93 30.44 -41.70
N LYS A 2 24.87 30.48 -42.53
CA LYS A 2 23.76 29.50 -42.74
C LYS A 2 24.23 28.16 -43.36
N PRO A 3 23.42 27.07 -43.37
CA PRO A 3 22.08 26.96 -44.02
C PRO A 3 21.01 26.30 -43.13
N THR A 4 19.80 26.83 -42.91
CA THR A 4 18.56 26.88 -43.73
C THR A 4 18.31 25.71 -44.67
N ASN A 5 17.27 24.91 -44.37
CA ASN A 5 16.54 24.12 -45.36
C ASN A 5 15.04 24.40 -45.24
N THR A 6 14.46 24.78 -46.36
CA THR A 6 13.04 25.06 -46.67
C THR A 6 12.74 24.36 -48.00
N THR A 7 11.47 24.00 -48.24
CA THR A 7 10.79 23.64 -49.53
C THR A 7 10.20 22.22 -49.50
N ILE A 8 9.01 21.85 -50.01
CA ILE A 8 7.65 22.42 -50.24
C ILE A 8 6.84 21.27 -50.92
N PHE A 9 5.56 21.13 -50.55
CA PHE A 9 4.37 20.61 -51.25
C PHE A 9 4.39 19.36 -52.16
N ALA A 10 3.40 18.48 -51.93
CA ALA A 10 2.55 17.92 -52.98
C ALA A 10 1.10 17.77 -52.49
N ALA A 11 0.17 18.40 -53.20
CA ALA A 11 -1.27 18.22 -53.11
C ALA A 11 -1.75 17.42 -54.33
N VAL A 12 -2.71 16.52 -54.16
CA VAL A 12 -3.57 16.02 -55.25
C VAL A 12 -5.00 15.92 -54.74
N ALA A 13 -5.92 16.35 -55.61
CA ALA A 13 -7.29 16.72 -55.31
C ALA A 13 -8.34 15.64 -55.67
N LEU A 14 -9.51 15.83 -55.05
CA LEU A 14 -10.89 15.62 -55.50
C LEU A 14 -11.24 14.48 -56.48
N SER A 15 -12.24 13.68 -56.10
CA SER A 15 -13.39 13.38 -56.96
C SER A 15 -14.64 13.14 -56.11
N ALA A 16 -15.71 13.85 -56.47
CA ALA A 16 -17.04 13.78 -55.88
C ALA A 16 -17.97 12.92 -56.74
N ALA A 17 -18.90 12.21 -56.10
CA ALA A 17 -20.16 11.80 -56.71
C ALA A 17 -21.27 11.79 -55.63
N ALA A 18 -22.26 12.65 -55.85
CA ALA A 18 -23.58 12.65 -55.22
C ALA A 18 -24.40 11.45 -55.76
N LEU A 19 -25.53 10.96 -55.26
CA LEU A 19 -26.66 11.42 -54.44
C LEU A 19 -27.41 10.11 -54.06
N LEU A 20 -28.11 10.06 -52.93
CA LEU A 20 -29.54 9.69 -52.85
C LEU A 20 -29.97 9.66 -51.37
N ALA A 21 -30.82 10.60 -50.99
CA ALA A 21 -31.53 10.60 -49.73
C ALA A 21 -32.68 9.58 -49.78
N CYS A 22 -32.76 8.70 -48.77
CA CYS A 22 -33.95 7.91 -48.50
C CYS A 22 -34.38 8.20 -47.06
N LYS A 23 -35.46 8.98 -46.91
CA LYS A 23 -36.15 9.24 -45.65
C LYS A 23 -36.58 7.90 -45.04
N LYS A 24 -36.09 7.56 -43.85
CA LYS A 24 -36.66 6.49 -43.04
C LYS A 24 -37.35 7.08 -41.81
N LYS A 25 -38.62 6.73 -41.71
CA LYS A 25 -39.65 7.10 -40.75
C LYS A 25 -39.18 6.74 -39.33
N GLN A 26 -39.18 7.71 -38.43
CA GLN A 26 -38.92 7.51 -37.00
C GLN A 26 -40.10 6.71 -36.43
N ALA A 27 -39.83 5.51 -35.92
CA ALA A 27 -40.78 4.75 -35.14
C ALA A 27 -40.80 5.34 -33.73
N GLU A 28 -41.99 5.59 -33.24
CA GLU A 28 -42.31 6.10 -31.91
C GLU A 28 -42.07 4.96 -30.90
N GLU A 29 -40.94 4.99 -30.22
CA GLU A 29 -40.68 4.12 -29.08
C GLU A 29 -41.41 4.69 -27.85
N THR A 30 -42.36 3.90 -27.33
CA THR A 30 -43.05 4.14 -26.07
C THR A 30 -42.04 4.39 -24.93
N PRO A 31 -42.29 5.35 -24.02
CA PRO A 31 -41.36 5.65 -22.94
C PRO A 31 -41.31 4.48 -21.95
N VAL A 32 -40.13 3.86 -21.84
CA VAL A 32 -39.82 2.91 -20.77
C VAL A 32 -39.80 3.69 -19.46
N PRO A 33 -40.53 3.25 -18.40
CA PRO A 33 -40.49 3.92 -17.11
C PRO A 33 -39.08 3.88 -16.54
N ALA A 34 -38.59 5.03 -16.08
CA ALA A 34 -37.26 5.21 -15.49
C ALA A 34 -37.05 4.23 -14.33
N ALA A 35 -36.04 3.36 -14.47
CA ALA A 35 -35.53 2.58 -13.36
C ALA A 35 -35.00 3.54 -12.27
N PRO A 36 -35.23 3.26 -10.97
CA PRO A 36 -34.66 4.07 -9.89
C PRO A 36 -33.15 4.19 -10.06
N ALA A 37 -32.64 5.42 -9.97
CA ALA A 37 -31.22 5.71 -10.03
C ALA A 37 -30.45 4.77 -9.09
N ALA A 38 -29.60 3.93 -9.67
CA ALA A 38 -28.65 3.12 -8.91
C ALA A 38 -27.79 4.09 -8.09
N THR A 39 -27.94 4.00 -6.78
CA THR A 39 -27.12 4.72 -5.80
C THR A 39 -25.66 4.46 -6.12
N ALA A 40 -24.93 5.52 -6.47
CA ALA A 40 -23.48 5.45 -6.60
C ALA A 40 -22.89 4.92 -5.27
N PRO A 41 -21.90 4.01 -5.28
CA PRO A 41 -21.23 3.60 -4.07
C PRO A 41 -20.58 4.83 -3.42
N ALA A 42 -20.80 4.98 -2.11
CA ALA A 42 -20.22 6.05 -1.32
C ALA A 42 -18.69 6.01 -1.45
N THR A 43 -18.11 7.13 -1.85
CA THR A 43 -16.69 7.42 -1.68
C THR A 43 -16.36 7.32 -0.19
N THR A 44 -15.58 6.32 0.20
CA THR A 44 -15.02 6.19 1.56
C THR A 44 -14.09 7.37 1.81
N THR A 45 -14.57 8.29 2.64
CA THR A 45 -13.84 9.45 3.15
C THR A 45 -12.56 9.02 3.84
N THR A 46 -11.47 9.75 3.60
CA THR A 46 -10.20 9.64 4.31
C THR A 46 -10.40 9.36 5.81
N SER A 47 -9.86 8.21 6.19
CA SER A 47 -10.05 7.39 7.38
C SER A 47 -10.21 8.14 8.72
N GLY A 48 -11.32 7.87 9.42
CA GLY A 48 -11.54 8.21 10.82
C GLY A 48 -10.69 7.40 11.80
N LEU A 49 -9.43 7.11 11.45
CA LEU A 49 -8.51 6.30 12.26
C LEU A 49 -7.85 7.10 13.38
N ALA A 50 -7.68 8.41 13.21
CA ALA A 50 -7.06 9.25 14.21
C ALA A 50 -7.86 9.25 15.53
N GLY A 51 -7.12 9.32 16.64
CA GLY A 51 -7.62 9.36 18.01
C GLY A 51 -7.04 8.25 18.89
N SER A 52 -7.64 8.11 20.07
CA SER A 52 -7.22 7.16 21.10
C SER A 52 -7.96 5.84 20.98
N TRP A 53 -7.22 4.75 21.07
CA TRP A 53 -7.71 3.39 21.00
C TRP A 53 -7.28 2.61 22.24
N SER A 54 -8.11 1.66 22.66
CA SER A 54 -7.79 0.70 23.72
C SER A 54 -7.45 -0.64 23.09
N ILE A 55 -6.39 -1.30 23.56
CA ILE A 55 -6.09 -2.70 23.24
C ILE A 55 -7.06 -3.55 24.06
N SER A 56 -8.19 -3.93 23.47
CA SER A 56 -9.24 -4.69 24.15
C SER A 56 -8.89 -6.17 24.31
N LYS A 57 -8.04 -6.69 23.42
CA LYS A 57 -7.50 -8.04 23.47
C LYS A 57 -6.12 -8.05 22.84
N GLY A 58 -5.06 -8.34 23.60
CA GLY A 58 -3.70 -8.48 23.09
C GLY A 58 -3.11 -9.84 23.45
N GLN A 59 -2.35 -10.44 22.54
CA GLN A 59 -1.68 -11.73 22.70
C GLN A 59 -0.29 -11.72 22.06
N ASN A 60 0.75 -12.07 22.82
CA ASN A 60 2.11 -12.16 22.31
C ASN A 60 2.34 -13.45 21.47
N PRO A 61 3.31 -13.44 20.53
CA PRO A 61 3.80 -14.66 19.90
C PRO A 61 4.25 -15.66 20.98
N GLY A 62 3.61 -16.83 21.00
CA GLY A 62 3.91 -17.87 22.01
C GLY A 62 3.02 -17.84 23.27
N GLY A 63 2.10 -16.89 23.39
CA GLY A 63 1.16 -16.80 24.51
C GLY A 63 1.48 -15.65 25.47
N GLY A 64 0.65 -15.48 26.50
CA GLY A 64 0.66 -14.29 27.36
C GLY A 64 -0.16 -13.13 26.78
N SER A 65 -1.16 -12.69 27.53
CA SER A 65 -2.02 -11.57 27.14
C SER A 65 -1.39 -10.23 27.54
N TYR A 66 -1.78 -9.18 26.83
CA TYR A 66 -1.42 -7.82 27.19
C TYR A 66 -2.58 -6.85 26.91
N SER A 67 -2.48 -5.65 27.48
CA SER A 67 -3.43 -4.57 27.29
C SER A 67 -2.67 -3.24 27.27
N GLY A 68 -3.36 -2.17 26.89
CA GLY A 68 -2.78 -0.85 26.77
C GLY A 68 -3.63 0.07 25.91
N THR A 69 -3.02 1.14 25.44
CA THR A 69 -3.65 2.13 24.57
C THR A 69 -2.78 2.44 23.37
N VAL A 70 -3.41 2.80 22.26
CA VAL A 70 -2.75 3.24 21.04
C VAL A 70 -3.28 4.60 20.66
N GLU A 71 -2.39 5.58 20.52
CA GLU A 71 -2.74 6.88 19.95
C GLU A 71 -2.37 6.87 18.47
N ILE A 72 -3.34 7.16 17.61
CA ILE A 72 -3.15 7.25 16.15
C ILE A 72 -3.30 8.71 15.76
N SER A 73 -2.26 9.29 15.15
CA SER A 73 -2.28 10.66 14.64
C SER A 73 -2.16 10.66 13.13
N SER A 74 -3.00 11.44 12.43
CA SER A 74 -2.89 11.65 11.00
C SER A 74 -1.71 12.57 10.68
N SER A 75 -0.94 12.23 9.64
CA SER A 75 0.21 12.98 9.16
C SER A 75 0.19 13.00 7.62
N GLY A 76 -0.57 13.92 7.05
CA GLY A 76 -0.82 13.97 5.61
C GLY A 76 -1.48 12.67 5.11
N ASP A 77 -0.81 11.97 4.21
CA ASP A 77 -1.26 10.69 3.63
C ASP A 77 -0.85 9.46 4.46
N SER A 78 -0.29 9.67 5.65
CA SER A 78 0.23 8.64 6.55
C SER A 78 -0.31 8.80 7.98
N TYR A 79 0.05 7.88 8.86
CA TYR A 79 -0.24 7.96 10.28
C TYR A 79 1.00 7.70 11.12
N THR A 80 1.03 8.26 12.31
CA THR A 80 1.93 7.85 13.39
C THR A 80 1.14 7.15 14.48
N LEU A 81 1.75 6.13 15.06
CA LEU A 81 1.17 5.35 16.15
C LEU A 81 2.07 5.42 17.37
N LYS A 82 1.47 5.53 18.54
CA LYS A 82 2.13 5.38 19.83
C LYS A 82 1.38 4.39 20.69
N TRP A 83 2.00 3.25 20.97
CA TRP A 83 1.50 2.30 21.94
C TRP A 83 2.02 2.65 23.33
N THR A 84 1.17 2.50 24.33
CA THR A 84 1.53 2.50 25.74
C THR A 84 0.89 1.28 26.39
N LEU A 85 1.72 0.30 26.75
CA LEU A 85 1.27 -0.95 27.35
C LEU A 85 0.93 -0.75 28.83
N GLY A 86 0.09 -1.61 29.37
CA GLY A 86 -0.26 -1.59 30.80
C GLY A 86 0.94 -1.79 31.74
N THR A 87 2.05 -2.32 31.24
CA THR A 87 3.34 -2.45 31.94
C THR A 87 4.12 -1.13 32.02
N GLY A 88 3.70 -0.09 31.29
CA GLY A 88 4.39 1.19 31.16
C GLY A 88 5.33 1.30 29.96
N GLU A 89 5.63 0.19 29.28
CA GLU A 89 6.43 0.19 28.06
C GLU A 89 5.71 0.95 26.93
N SER A 90 6.47 1.61 26.06
CA SER A 90 5.92 2.38 24.94
C SER A 90 6.70 2.13 23.66
N TYR A 91 5.96 2.14 22.54
CA TYR A 91 6.49 1.88 21.20
C TYR A 91 5.95 2.94 20.24
N GLY A 92 6.75 3.28 19.22
CA GLY A 92 6.37 4.19 18.15
C GLY A 92 6.33 3.47 16.81
N GLY A 93 5.45 3.92 15.91
CA GLY A 93 5.34 3.38 14.57
C GLY A 93 4.87 4.40 13.54
N VAL A 94 5.09 4.07 12.27
CA VAL A 94 4.58 4.80 11.10
C VAL A 94 3.71 3.88 10.27
N ALA A 95 2.65 4.43 9.70
CA ALA A 95 1.67 3.63 8.98
C ALA A 95 1.14 4.27 7.70
N LEU A 96 0.75 3.38 6.79
CA LEU A 96 -0.03 3.67 5.60
C LEU A 96 -1.35 2.93 5.69
N GLU A 97 -2.42 3.54 5.16
CA GLU A 97 -3.70 2.89 4.99
C GLU A 97 -3.98 2.70 3.49
N ARG A 98 -4.43 1.49 3.14
CA ARG A 98 -4.80 1.14 1.77
C ARG A 98 -5.78 -0.03 1.81
N ASP A 99 -6.88 0.10 1.08
CA ASP A 99 -7.87 -0.97 0.86
C ASP A 99 -8.40 -1.60 2.17
N GLY A 100 -8.63 -0.78 3.19
CA GLY A 100 -9.13 -1.24 4.50
C GLY A 100 -8.09 -1.97 5.35
N VAL A 101 -6.80 -1.88 4.98
CA VAL A 101 -5.68 -2.36 5.77
C VAL A 101 -4.85 -1.17 6.24
N LEU A 102 -4.62 -1.05 7.54
CA LEU A 102 -3.63 -0.14 8.11
C LEU A 102 -2.36 -0.93 8.37
N GLY A 103 -1.35 -0.72 7.52
CA GLY A 103 -0.05 -1.36 7.62
C GLY A 103 0.93 -0.48 8.40
N VAL A 104 1.54 -1.04 9.45
CA VAL A 104 2.40 -0.29 10.38
C VAL A 104 3.77 -0.94 10.48
N GLY A 105 4.82 -0.12 10.39
CA GLY A 105 6.18 -0.48 10.74
C GLY A 105 6.53 0.18 12.06
N TRP A 106 7.22 -0.54 12.94
CA TRP A 106 7.61 -0.02 14.24
C TRP A 106 9.04 -0.45 14.58
N GLY A 107 9.71 0.34 15.40
CA GLY A 107 11.11 0.13 15.76
C GLY A 107 11.67 1.30 16.58
N LYS A 108 12.99 1.32 16.78
CA LYS A 108 13.65 2.40 17.53
C LYS A 108 13.97 3.63 16.67
N GLN A 109 14.68 3.44 15.56
CA GLN A 109 15.08 4.52 14.65
C GLN A 109 15.40 3.96 13.25
N GLY A 110 15.14 4.75 12.21
CA GLY A 110 15.53 4.43 10.84
C GLY A 110 14.76 3.24 10.27
N TYR A 111 13.52 3.06 10.74
CA TYR A 111 12.61 2.01 10.29
C TYR A 111 11.55 2.59 9.36
N GLY A 112 10.84 1.70 8.67
CA GLY A 112 9.74 2.09 7.81
C GLY A 112 8.74 0.97 7.64
N VAL A 113 7.71 1.29 6.85
CA VAL A 113 6.73 0.32 6.39
C VAL A 113 6.59 0.43 4.88
N VAL A 114 6.45 -0.72 4.23
CA VAL A 114 6.01 -0.80 2.83
C VAL A 114 4.76 -1.66 2.75
N MET A 115 3.78 -1.21 1.98
CA MET A 115 2.58 -1.97 1.64
C MET A 115 2.59 -2.28 0.14
N TYR A 116 2.61 -3.57 -0.19
CA TYR A 116 2.48 -4.02 -1.57
C TYR A 116 1.06 -4.51 -1.84
N THR A 117 0.46 -4.04 -2.92
CA THR A 117 -0.70 -4.70 -3.53
C THR A 117 -0.20 -5.81 -4.44
N ILE A 118 -0.64 -7.04 -4.19
CA ILE A 118 -0.20 -8.24 -4.88
C ILE A 118 -1.12 -8.53 -6.07
N SER A 119 -0.53 -8.63 -7.26
CA SER A 119 -1.19 -9.04 -8.50
C SER A 119 -0.33 -10.08 -9.23
N GLY A 120 -0.44 -11.34 -8.78
CA GLY A 120 0.42 -12.43 -9.26
C GLY A 120 1.88 -12.16 -8.90
N GLY A 121 2.76 -12.18 -9.90
CA GLY A 121 4.19 -11.87 -9.72
C GLY A 121 4.53 -10.38 -9.62
N ASN A 122 3.54 -9.49 -9.76
CA ASN A 122 3.73 -8.05 -9.70
C ASN A 122 3.25 -7.49 -8.35
N LEU A 123 4.08 -6.69 -7.70
CA LEU A 123 3.80 -6.08 -6.40
C LEU A 123 3.92 -4.55 -6.53
N ASP A 124 2.82 -3.83 -6.33
CA ASP A 124 2.78 -2.35 -6.30
C ASP A 124 2.94 -1.83 -4.86
N GLY A 125 4.12 -1.31 -4.57
CA GLY A 125 4.57 -0.87 -3.25
C GLY A 125 4.47 0.63 -3.03
N ARG A 126 3.95 1.02 -1.86
CA ARG A 126 4.12 2.36 -1.27
C ARG A 126 4.80 2.23 0.08
N TRP A 127 5.74 3.10 0.37
CA TRP A 127 6.49 3.06 1.62
C TRP A 127 6.73 4.44 2.22
N ILE A 128 6.93 4.46 3.53
CA ILE A 128 7.33 5.64 4.33
C ILE A 128 8.37 5.22 5.36
N THR A 129 9.07 6.19 5.96
CA THR A 129 9.99 5.96 7.07
C THR A 129 9.55 6.71 8.32
N ASP A 130 10.12 6.35 9.46
CA ASP A 130 9.96 7.04 10.75
C ASP A 130 10.47 8.50 10.74
N THR A 131 11.32 8.82 9.77
CA THR A 131 12.00 10.11 9.64
C THR A 131 11.42 10.99 8.53
N ASP A 132 10.72 10.38 7.57
CA ASP A 132 10.10 11.05 6.44
C ASP A 132 8.73 10.42 6.16
N ASN A 133 7.68 11.13 6.54
CA ASN A 133 6.28 10.75 6.31
C ASN A 133 5.85 10.89 4.83
N SER A 134 6.78 11.29 3.96
CA SER A 134 6.55 11.39 2.53
C SER A 134 6.62 10.01 1.87
N VAL A 135 5.71 9.76 0.94
CA VAL A 135 5.54 8.43 0.34
C VAL A 135 6.53 8.20 -0.80
N GLY A 136 7.31 7.13 -0.68
CA GLY A 136 8.03 6.50 -1.77
C GLY A 136 7.20 5.41 -2.45
N THR A 137 7.61 5.01 -3.65
CA THR A 137 6.92 3.98 -4.45
C THR A 137 7.92 3.01 -5.03
N GLU A 138 7.51 1.75 -5.18
CA GLU A 138 8.24 0.77 -5.98
C GLU A 138 7.33 -0.28 -6.58
N VAL A 139 7.77 -0.87 -7.68
CA VAL A 139 7.09 -1.97 -8.35
C VAL A 139 8.08 -3.13 -8.45
N LEU A 140 7.66 -4.29 -7.96
CA LEU A 140 8.44 -5.51 -8.02
C LEU A 140 7.84 -6.47 -9.04
N SER A 141 8.70 -7.22 -9.74
CA SER A 141 8.31 -8.30 -10.65
C SER A 141 9.10 -9.56 -10.32
N GLY A 142 8.41 -10.67 -10.11
CA GLY A 142 9.00 -11.96 -9.74
C GLY A 142 8.00 -13.12 -9.80
N PRO A 143 8.24 -14.22 -9.07
CA PRO A 143 7.31 -15.34 -8.94
C PRO A 143 5.97 -14.92 -8.34
N SER A 144 4.87 -15.63 -8.61
CA SER A 144 3.56 -15.28 -8.06
C SER A 144 3.31 -15.73 -6.61
N GLY A 145 4.25 -16.47 -6.02
CA GLY A 145 4.05 -17.20 -4.76
C GLY A 145 4.46 -16.45 -3.49
N LEU A 146 4.98 -15.22 -3.58
CA LEU A 146 5.70 -14.57 -2.46
C LEU A 146 6.88 -15.41 -1.93
N ASP A 147 7.51 -16.19 -2.81
CA ASP A 147 8.70 -16.96 -2.51
C ASP A 147 9.68 -16.86 -3.68
N GLY A 148 10.86 -16.33 -3.42
CA GLY A 148 11.92 -16.13 -4.39
C GLY A 148 12.31 -14.67 -4.61
N SER A 149 12.98 -14.46 -5.73
CA SER A 149 13.65 -13.20 -6.04
C SER A 149 12.79 -12.33 -6.96
N TYR A 150 12.60 -11.07 -6.57
CA TYR A 150 11.84 -10.07 -7.32
C TYR A 150 12.76 -8.94 -7.75
N LYS A 151 12.66 -8.52 -9.01
CA LYS A 151 13.36 -7.35 -9.51
C LYS A 151 12.55 -6.09 -9.21
N ILE A 152 13.21 -5.04 -8.72
CA ILE A 152 12.63 -3.69 -8.66
C ILE A 152 12.62 -3.14 -10.10
N THR A 153 11.45 -3.04 -10.71
CA THR A 153 11.28 -2.62 -12.11
C THR A 153 11.05 -1.12 -12.26
N SER A 154 10.49 -0.47 -11.24
CA SER A 154 10.30 0.97 -11.13
C SER A 154 10.33 1.35 -9.67
N ALA A 155 11.03 2.42 -9.31
CA ALA A 155 11.12 2.88 -7.93
C ALA A 155 11.43 4.37 -7.86
N ARG A 156 10.84 5.06 -6.88
CA ARG A 156 11.11 6.47 -6.56
C ARG A 156 11.07 6.67 -5.06
N THR A 157 12.04 7.40 -4.53
CA THR A 157 11.99 7.91 -3.16
C THR A 157 10.94 9.00 -3.03
N SER A 158 10.62 9.37 -1.80
CA SER A 158 9.77 10.53 -1.48
C SER A 158 10.22 11.84 -2.16
N LYS A 159 11.53 11.97 -2.44
CA LYS A 159 12.14 13.14 -3.07
C LYS A 159 12.26 13.02 -4.60
N GLY A 160 11.73 11.93 -5.18
CA GLY A 160 11.70 11.69 -6.62
C GLY A 160 12.93 10.98 -7.19
N SER A 161 13.97 10.73 -6.40
CA SER A 161 15.14 9.97 -6.85
C SER A 161 14.77 8.53 -7.17
N THR A 162 15.24 8.00 -8.30
CA THR A 162 14.99 6.60 -8.66
C THR A 162 16.02 5.67 -8.04
N TYR A 163 15.62 4.43 -7.76
CA TYR A 163 16.53 3.36 -7.34
C TYR A 163 16.16 2.04 -8.01
N ALA A 164 17.08 1.08 -7.96
CA ALA A 164 16.93 -0.25 -8.54
C ALA A 164 17.61 -1.29 -7.66
N GLY A 165 17.25 -2.55 -7.87
CA GLY A 165 17.78 -3.65 -7.07
C GLY A 165 16.89 -4.88 -7.14
N THR A 166 17.09 -5.74 -6.14
CA THR A 166 16.39 -7.01 -5.98
C THR A 166 15.82 -7.11 -4.58
N VAL A 167 14.65 -7.72 -4.46
CA VAL A 167 13.97 -8.04 -3.20
C VAL A 167 13.79 -9.55 -3.15
N ASN A 168 14.37 -10.21 -2.16
CA ASN A 168 14.11 -11.63 -1.92
C ASN A 168 13.03 -11.73 -0.85
N ILE A 169 11.99 -12.50 -1.13
CA ILE A 169 10.87 -12.75 -0.22
C ILE A 169 10.82 -14.25 0.02
N HIS A 170 10.74 -14.67 1.27
CA HIS A 170 10.61 -16.07 1.64
C HIS A 170 9.58 -16.26 2.75
N PRO A 171 8.67 -17.25 2.63
CA PRO A 171 7.81 -17.64 3.75
C PRO A 171 8.64 -18.06 4.97
N ASN A 172 8.18 -17.67 6.17
CA ASN A 172 8.80 -17.99 7.45
C ASN A 172 7.71 -18.21 8.50
N GLY A 173 7.14 -19.42 8.53
CA GLY A 173 5.99 -19.74 9.36
C GLY A 173 4.77 -18.88 9.01
N ASP A 174 4.28 -18.11 9.98
CA ASP A 174 3.15 -17.19 9.82
C ASP A 174 3.53 -15.84 9.20
N THR A 175 4.81 -15.64 8.88
CA THR A 175 5.39 -14.38 8.40
C THR A 175 6.13 -14.57 7.08
N TYR A 176 6.64 -13.47 6.53
CA TYR A 176 7.61 -13.47 5.43
C TYR A 176 8.91 -12.82 5.89
N LYS A 177 10.04 -13.36 5.46
CA LYS A 177 11.34 -12.68 5.52
C LYS A 177 11.55 -11.92 4.22
N ILE A 178 11.95 -10.65 4.31
CA ILE A 178 12.23 -9.80 3.15
C ILE A 178 13.66 -9.27 3.26
N ASP A 179 14.41 -9.37 2.17
CA ASP A 179 15.77 -8.86 2.05
C ASP A 179 15.92 -8.04 0.76
N TRP A 180 16.16 -6.73 0.89
CA TRP A 180 16.48 -5.84 -0.24
C TRP A 180 17.98 -5.78 -0.46
N ARG A 181 18.38 -5.74 -1.74
CA ARG A 181 19.74 -5.46 -2.20
C ARG A 181 19.66 -4.45 -3.33
N LEU A 182 20.01 -3.21 -3.04
CA LEU A 182 19.99 -2.13 -4.02
C LEU A 182 21.28 -2.14 -4.86
N THR A 183 21.17 -1.67 -6.09
CA THR A 183 22.33 -1.55 -7.00
C THR A 183 23.35 -0.51 -6.48
N SER A 184 22.94 0.41 -5.61
CA SER A 184 23.83 1.33 -4.89
C SER A 184 24.78 0.62 -3.90
N GLY A 185 24.51 -0.65 -3.57
CA GLY A 185 25.21 -1.41 -2.54
C GLY A 185 24.51 -1.39 -1.18
N GLU A 186 23.47 -0.57 -1.02
CA GLU A 186 22.64 -0.54 0.19
C GLU A 186 21.81 -1.82 0.33
N ALA A 187 21.58 -2.21 1.58
CA ALA A 187 20.89 -3.44 1.94
C ALA A 187 19.96 -3.18 3.11
N TYR A 188 18.76 -3.76 3.03
CA TYR A 188 17.75 -3.69 4.07
C TYR A 188 17.16 -5.08 4.31
N SER A 189 16.61 -5.29 5.50
CA SER A 189 15.88 -6.50 5.85
C SER A 189 14.60 -6.13 6.59
N GLY A 190 13.61 -7.01 6.52
CA GLY A 190 12.31 -6.79 7.13
C GLY A 190 11.52 -8.06 7.36
N VAL A 191 10.37 -7.87 7.99
CA VAL A 191 9.38 -8.92 8.28
C VAL A 191 8.03 -8.51 7.70
N GLY A 192 7.39 -9.44 7.01
CA GLY A 192 6.14 -9.23 6.30
C GLY A 192 4.97 -10.03 6.84
N LEU A 193 3.78 -9.44 6.74
CA LEU A 193 2.50 -10.08 6.99
C LEU A 193 1.60 -9.90 5.77
N LYS A 194 1.02 -11.00 5.29
CA LYS A 194 0.05 -10.97 4.21
C LYS A 194 -1.37 -10.86 4.79
N GLU A 195 -2.12 -9.88 4.30
CA GLU A 195 -3.53 -9.67 4.58
C GLU A 195 -4.31 -9.51 3.27
N GLY A 196 -5.12 -10.51 2.90
CA GLY A 196 -5.76 -10.57 1.59
C GLY A 196 -4.75 -10.45 0.44
N ASN A 197 -4.92 -9.42 -0.38
CA ASN A 197 -4.02 -9.07 -1.50
C ASN A 197 -2.94 -8.06 -1.11
N THR A 198 -2.77 -7.75 0.18
CA THR A 198 -1.79 -6.78 0.66
C THR A 198 -0.67 -7.50 1.42
N LEU A 199 0.58 -7.24 1.06
CA LEU A 199 1.74 -7.61 1.88
C LEU A 199 2.22 -6.35 2.61
N VAL A 200 2.11 -6.33 3.93
CA VAL A 200 2.64 -5.26 4.79
C VAL A 200 4.00 -5.70 5.30
N VAL A 201 5.03 -4.88 5.15
CA VAL A 201 6.39 -5.20 5.60
C VAL A 201 6.97 -4.06 6.43
N GLY A 202 7.35 -4.37 7.66
CA GLY A 202 8.16 -3.50 8.51
C GLY A 202 9.63 -3.79 8.25
N TRP A 203 10.43 -2.75 8.06
CA TRP A 203 11.85 -2.88 7.68
C TRP A 203 12.71 -1.84 8.39
N GLY A 204 14.01 -2.12 8.51
CA GLY A 204 14.99 -1.22 9.12
C GLY A 204 16.24 -1.95 9.61
N PRO A 205 17.15 -1.28 10.33
CA PRO A 205 18.49 -1.79 10.63
C PRO A 205 18.51 -2.91 11.69
N ALA A 206 17.65 -2.85 12.71
CA ALA A 206 17.51 -3.85 13.77
C ALA A 206 16.23 -3.59 14.58
N ASP A 207 15.77 -4.60 15.35
CA ASP A 207 14.63 -4.50 16.28
C ASP A 207 13.35 -3.91 15.65
N VAL A 208 13.13 -4.17 14.36
CA VAL A 208 11.94 -3.72 13.65
C VAL A 208 10.83 -4.76 13.74
N GLY A 209 9.60 -4.29 13.69
CA GLY A 209 8.44 -5.14 13.55
C GLY A 209 7.41 -4.54 12.62
N VAL A 210 6.37 -5.33 12.39
CA VAL A 210 5.26 -4.99 11.51
C VAL A 210 3.95 -5.28 12.22
N VAL A 211 2.94 -4.47 11.93
CA VAL A 211 1.54 -4.74 12.27
C VAL A 211 0.69 -4.58 11.01
N ALA A 212 -0.23 -5.51 10.78
CA ALA A 212 -1.27 -5.38 9.77
C ALA A 212 -2.63 -5.38 10.48
N TYR A 213 -3.32 -4.24 10.47
CA TYR A 213 -4.69 -4.14 10.99
C TYR A 213 -5.71 -4.20 9.86
N LYS A 214 -6.76 -5.00 10.05
CA LYS A 214 -8.01 -4.86 9.32
C LYS A 214 -8.83 -3.74 9.92
N VAL A 215 -9.19 -2.75 9.11
CA VAL A 215 -10.02 -1.62 9.53
C VAL A 215 -11.50 -2.01 9.46
N GLN A 216 -12.19 -2.00 10.61
CA GLN A 216 -13.59 -2.38 10.74
C GLN A 216 -14.36 -1.33 11.56
N GLY A 217 -14.53 -0.15 10.97
CA GLY A 217 -15.21 0.97 11.63
C GLY A 217 -14.48 1.43 12.89
N SER A 218 -15.06 1.15 14.06
CA SER A 218 -14.49 1.48 15.37
C SER A 218 -13.55 0.41 15.93
N THR A 219 -13.21 -0.61 15.16
CA THR A 219 -12.38 -1.72 15.59
C THR A 219 -11.24 -1.96 14.60
N LEU A 220 -10.04 -2.26 15.11
CA LEU A 220 -8.88 -2.67 14.32
C LEU A 220 -8.43 -4.06 14.75
N ASP A 221 -8.53 -5.05 13.87
CA ASP A 221 -8.03 -6.40 14.15
C ASP A 221 -6.62 -6.56 13.58
N GLY A 222 -5.65 -6.59 14.49
CA GLY A 222 -4.23 -6.57 14.24
C GLY A 222 -3.57 -7.93 14.35
N ARG A 223 -2.65 -8.19 13.42
CA ARG A 223 -1.62 -9.22 13.51
C ARG A 223 -0.28 -8.53 13.49
N TRP A 224 0.66 -8.96 14.33
CA TRP A 224 1.98 -8.34 14.39
C TRP A 224 3.10 -9.36 14.52
N ALA A 225 4.29 -8.96 14.07
CA ALA A 225 5.51 -9.76 14.17
C ALA A 225 6.72 -8.86 14.38
N GLN A 226 7.75 -9.41 15.02
CA GLN A 226 9.09 -8.82 15.09
C GLN A 226 9.98 -9.39 14.00
N ALA A 227 11.09 -8.73 13.71
CA ALA A 227 12.10 -9.20 12.78
C ALA A 227 12.49 -10.65 13.09
N SER A 228 12.57 -11.48 12.05
CA SER A 228 12.89 -12.91 12.13
C SER A 228 11.88 -13.81 12.87
N ALA A 229 10.80 -13.27 13.45
CA ALA A 229 9.80 -14.08 14.13
C ALA A 229 9.04 -14.96 13.13
N ALA A 230 8.93 -16.25 13.39
CA ALA A 230 8.12 -17.17 12.56
C ALA A 230 6.66 -17.25 13.02
N LYS A 231 6.34 -16.70 14.20
CA LYS A 231 5.01 -16.68 14.80
C LYS A 231 4.57 -15.24 14.99
N ILE A 232 3.26 -15.04 14.95
CA ILE A 232 2.64 -13.73 15.13
C ILE A 232 2.04 -13.56 16.53
N GLY A 233 1.96 -12.31 16.95
CA GLY A 233 1.03 -11.87 17.98
C GLY A 233 -0.25 -11.32 17.33
N THR A 234 -1.25 -11.09 18.16
CA THR A 234 -2.53 -10.52 17.73
C THR A 234 -2.98 -9.46 18.69
N GLU A 235 -3.66 -8.44 18.19
CA GLU A 235 -4.39 -7.51 19.02
C GLU A 235 -5.66 -7.00 18.37
N THR A 236 -6.65 -6.67 19.17
CA THR A 236 -7.84 -5.94 18.75
C THR A 236 -7.81 -4.57 19.41
N LEU A 237 -7.88 -3.52 18.62
CA LEU A 237 -8.04 -2.15 19.09
C LEU A 237 -9.51 -1.75 19.00
N GLN A 238 -10.00 -1.11 20.06
CA GLN A 238 -11.32 -0.52 20.11
C GLN A 238 -11.19 0.99 20.24
N LYS A 239 -11.83 1.74 19.35
CA LYS A 239 -11.84 3.21 19.42
C LYS A 239 -12.53 3.66 20.70
N LYS A 240 -11.94 4.64 21.40
CA LYS A 240 -12.53 5.26 22.59
C LYS A 240 -13.58 6.32 22.23
#